data_AF-A0A395V2V4-F1
#
_entry.id   AF-A0A395V2V4-F1
#
_cell.length_a   1.000
_cell.length_b   1.000
_cell.length_c   1.000
_cell.angle_alpha   90.00
_cell.angle_beta   90.00
_cell.angle_gamma   90.00
#
_symmetry.space_group_name_H-M   'P 1'
#
loop_
_entity.id
_entity.type
_entity.pdbx_description
1 polymer ?
#
loop_
_entity_poly.entity_id
_entity_poly.type
_entity_poly.pdbx_seq_one_letter_code
_entity_poly.pdbx_strand_id
1 'polypeptide(L)'
;MLERVDEDIANGKIKIYTDALLKELAVYKMFKINVEENRLLYQAGDLGEVYAISLAQTIGAYSLITDDTKPGGPYASLLQLDYDIIPFNFTDILLLRYLMDTADAEQTVNDFNSINEESMLNWSFASQIKKFIKRFVSDPYKDEEREWMNRFIEKYNIRLKTKFLELRQLIE
;
A
#
# COMPACT_ATOMS: atom_id res chain seq x y z
N MET A 1 -22.65 1.73 1.59
CA MET A 1 -21.20 1.85 1.29
C MET A 1 -20.77 3.31 1.26
N LEU A 2 -21.46 4.18 0.49
CA LEU A 2 -21.15 5.62 0.44
C LEU A 2 -21.37 6.35 1.78
N GLU A 3 -22.42 6.05 2.53
CA GLU A 3 -22.69 6.71 3.83
C GLU A 3 -21.56 6.54 4.86
N ARG A 4 -20.92 5.36 4.92
CA ARG A 4 -19.77 5.12 5.81
C ARG A 4 -18.53 5.90 5.36
N VAL A 5 -18.34 6.07 4.05
CA VAL A 5 -17.26 6.90 3.50
C VAL A 5 -17.49 8.36 3.88
N ASP A 6 -18.72 8.85 3.73
CA ASP A 6 -19.10 10.21 4.13
C ASP A 6 -18.92 10.43 5.64
N GLU A 7 -19.28 9.46 6.47
CA GLU A 7 -19.01 9.47 7.91
C GLU A 7 -17.51 9.50 8.22
N ASP A 8 -16.69 8.69 7.54
CA ASP A 8 -15.24 8.67 7.75
C ASP A 8 -14.57 9.95 7.26
N ILE A 9 -15.10 10.60 6.21
CA ILE A 9 -14.71 11.94 5.78
C ILE A 9 -15.07 12.96 6.88
N ALA A 10 -16.32 12.96 7.35
CA ALA A 10 -16.81 13.89 8.37
C ALA A 10 -16.05 13.76 9.70
N ASN A 11 -15.66 12.54 10.06
CA ASN A 11 -14.87 12.23 11.25
C ASN A 11 -13.35 12.47 11.06
N GLY A 12 -12.93 12.95 9.88
CA GLY A 12 -11.52 13.26 9.59
C GLY A 12 -10.62 12.05 9.41
N LYS A 13 -11.17 10.83 9.29
CA LYS A 13 -10.40 9.62 8.97
C LYS A 13 -9.97 9.60 7.51
N ILE A 14 -10.77 10.19 6.62
CA ILE A 14 -10.46 10.36 5.20
C ILE A 14 -10.32 11.85 4.90
N LYS A 15 -9.15 12.25 4.40
CA LYS A 15 -8.90 13.61 3.93
C LYS A 15 -9.09 13.69 2.42
N ILE A 16 -10.02 14.52 1.96
CA ILE A 16 -10.22 14.79 0.54
C ILE A 16 -9.24 15.87 0.07
N TYR A 17 -8.52 15.58 -1.01
CA TYR A 17 -7.71 16.57 -1.72
C TYR A 17 -8.49 17.12 -2.92
N THR A 18 -8.87 18.40 -2.84
CA THR A 18 -9.53 19.13 -3.92
C THR A 18 -8.56 20.08 -4.62
N ASP A 19 -8.90 20.51 -5.83
CA ASP A 19 -8.16 21.57 -6.55
C ASP A 19 -7.99 22.84 -5.70
N ALA A 20 -9.01 23.21 -4.92
CA ALA A 20 -8.94 24.36 -4.04
C ALA A 20 -7.88 24.16 -2.94
N LEU A 21 -7.88 22.99 -2.29
CA LEU A 21 -6.89 22.66 -1.27
C LEU A 21 -5.48 22.59 -1.85
N LEU A 22 -5.30 22.00 -3.03
CA LEU A 22 -3.98 21.95 -3.67
C LEU A 22 -3.46 23.34 -4.03
N LYS A 23 -4.35 24.29 -4.36
CA LYS A 23 -3.98 25.70 -4.59
C LYS A 23 -3.60 26.39 -3.29
N GLU A 24 -4.34 26.15 -2.21
CA GLU A 24 -4.02 26.67 -0.87
C GLU A 24 -2.66 26.17 -0.39
N LEU A 25 -2.35 24.89 -0.62
CA LEU A 25 -1.04 24.27 -0.34
C LEU A 25 0.06 24.70 -1.32
N ALA A 26 -0.24 25.56 -2.30
CA ALA A 26 0.67 26.03 -3.35
C ALA A 26 1.29 24.91 -4.23
N VAL A 27 0.66 23.73 -4.29
CA VAL A 27 1.17 22.57 -5.05
C VAL A 27 0.31 22.21 -6.28
N TYR A 28 -0.81 22.90 -6.52
CA TYR A 28 -1.72 22.60 -7.63
C TYR A 28 -1.05 22.56 -9.01
N LYS A 29 -0.12 23.49 -9.27
CA LYS A 29 0.62 23.50 -10.54
C LYS A 29 1.50 22.26 -10.69
N MET A 30 2.16 21.84 -9.62
CA MET A 30 2.98 20.62 -9.59
C MET A 30 2.11 19.39 -9.84
N PHE A 31 0.95 19.31 -9.19
CA PHE A 31 -0.02 18.25 -9.43
C PHE A 31 -0.41 18.13 -10.90
N LYS A 32 -0.73 19.26 -11.54
CA LYS A 32 -1.08 19.27 -12.97
C LYS A 32 0.06 18.79 -13.85
N ILE A 33 1.31 19.15 -13.54
CA ILE A 33 2.50 18.65 -14.26
C ILE A 33 2.61 17.14 -14.10
N ASN A 34 2.57 16.63 -12.87
CA ASN A 34 2.65 15.20 -12.58
C ASN A 34 1.54 14.42 -13.29
N VAL A 35 0.31 14.96 -13.37
CA VAL A 35 -0.79 14.33 -14.11
C VAL A 35 -0.49 14.22 -15.60
N GLU A 36 0.04 15.28 -16.23
CA GLU A 36 0.38 15.22 -17.65
C GLU A 36 1.55 14.26 -17.92
N GLU A 37 2.56 14.22 -17.06
CA GLU A 37 3.68 13.28 -17.18
C GLU A 37 3.24 11.83 -17.00
N ASN A 38 2.47 11.53 -15.95
CA ASN A 38 1.95 10.19 -15.74
C ASN A 38 1.01 9.75 -16.88
N ARG A 39 0.21 10.64 -17.48
CA ARG A 39 -0.62 10.30 -18.66
C ARG A 39 0.16 9.75 -19.84
N LEU A 40 1.46 10.05 -19.96
CA LEU A 40 2.31 9.49 -21.01
C LEU A 40 2.73 8.04 -20.73
N LEU A 41 2.69 7.62 -19.47
CA LEU A 41 3.13 6.31 -19.00
C LEU A 41 1.99 5.29 -18.92
N TYR A 42 0.75 5.75 -18.68
CA TYR A 42 -0.43 4.90 -18.51
C TYR A 42 -1.37 4.95 -19.73
N GLN A 43 -2.17 3.91 -19.93
CA GLN A 43 -3.13 3.88 -21.03
C GLN A 43 -4.26 4.91 -20.80
N ALA A 44 -4.89 5.39 -21.87
CA ALA A 44 -5.88 6.46 -21.82
C ALA A 44 -7.12 6.16 -20.93
N GLY A 45 -7.33 4.90 -20.54
CA GLY A 45 -8.41 4.46 -19.65
C GLY A 45 -8.10 4.54 -18.14
N ASP A 46 -6.82 4.65 -17.74
CA ASP A 46 -6.41 4.46 -16.34
C ASP A 46 -6.27 5.78 -15.57
N LEU A 47 -7.27 6.66 -15.72
CA LEU A 47 -7.24 7.99 -15.13
C LEU A 47 -7.15 7.99 -13.60
N GLY A 48 -7.82 7.04 -12.94
CA GLY A 48 -7.78 6.91 -11.49
C GLY A 48 -6.36 6.67 -10.97
N GLU A 49 -5.61 5.79 -11.65
CA GLU A 49 -4.24 5.43 -11.31
C GLU A 49 -3.29 6.62 -11.50
N VAL A 50 -3.42 7.31 -12.64
CA VAL A 50 -2.69 8.56 -12.94
C VAL A 50 -2.90 9.59 -11.84
N TYR A 51 -4.15 9.82 -11.42
CA TYR A 51 -4.44 10.80 -10.38
C TYR A 51 -3.91 10.38 -9.00
N ALA A 52 -4.01 9.11 -8.63
CA ALA A 52 -3.53 8.60 -7.35
C ALA A 52 -2.00 8.77 -7.21
N ILE A 53 -1.25 8.36 -8.24
CA ILE A 53 0.21 8.48 -8.25
C ILE A 53 0.64 9.95 -8.31
N SER A 54 0.02 10.74 -9.18
CA SER A 54 0.34 12.17 -9.29
C SER A 54 0.08 12.92 -7.99
N LEU A 55 -1.01 12.59 -7.29
CA LEU A 55 -1.31 13.19 -5.99
C LEU A 55 -0.27 12.77 -4.96
N ALA A 56 0.07 11.48 -4.88
CA ALA A 56 1.08 10.96 -3.97
C ALA A 56 2.44 11.65 -4.16
N GLN A 57 2.89 11.81 -5.42
CA GLN A 57 4.11 12.56 -5.75
C GLN A 57 4.02 14.03 -5.31
N THR A 58 2.88 14.68 -5.56
CA THR A 58 2.68 16.10 -5.27
C THR A 58 2.75 16.40 -3.79
N ILE A 59 2.13 15.56 -2.96
CA ILE A 59 2.04 15.80 -1.51
C ILE A 59 3.20 15.17 -0.74
N GLY A 60 4.15 14.53 -1.43
CA GLY A 60 5.28 13.83 -0.81
C GLY A 60 4.83 12.61 0.02
N ALA A 61 3.83 11.87 -0.45
CA ALA A 61 3.38 10.66 0.23
C ALA A 61 4.46 9.57 0.14
N TYR A 62 4.80 8.96 1.27
CA TYR A 62 5.79 7.87 1.33
C TYR A 62 5.29 6.55 0.76
N SER A 63 3.97 6.36 0.67
CA SER A 63 3.38 5.10 0.25
C SER A 63 2.02 5.27 -0.40
N LEU A 64 1.69 4.36 -1.31
CA LEU A 64 0.37 4.24 -1.92
C LEU A 64 -0.20 2.85 -1.65
N ILE A 65 -1.41 2.77 -1.09
CA ILE A 65 -2.10 1.50 -0.84
C ILE A 65 -3.13 1.26 -1.93
N THR A 66 -3.07 0.12 -2.60
CA THR A 66 -3.99 -0.24 -3.70
C THR A 66 -4.10 -1.76 -3.84
N ASP A 67 -5.30 -2.24 -4.15
CA ASP A 67 -5.58 -3.63 -4.50
C ASP A 67 -5.38 -3.90 -6.00
N ASP A 68 -5.33 -2.85 -6.82
CA ASP A 68 -4.96 -2.94 -8.23
C ASP A 68 -3.48 -3.31 -8.41
N THR A 69 -3.27 -4.62 -8.46
CA THR A 69 -1.99 -5.30 -8.58
C THR A 69 -1.76 -5.91 -9.97
N LYS A 70 -2.65 -5.61 -10.93
CA LYS A 70 -2.56 -6.13 -12.30
C LYS A 70 -1.34 -5.52 -13.03
N PRO A 71 -0.80 -6.18 -14.07
CA PRO A 71 0.20 -5.55 -14.93
C PRO A 71 -0.32 -4.22 -15.50
N GLY A 72 0.44 -3.14 -15.32
CA GLY A 72 0.05 -1.77 -15.69
C GLY A 72 -0.69 -1.01 -14.59
N GLY A 73 -1.24 -1.69 -13.58
CA GLY A 73 -1.88 -1.06 -12.43
C GLY A 73 -0.88 -0.36 -11.49
N PRO A 74 -1.36 0.48 -10.55
CA PRO A 74 -0.54 1.38 -9.75
C PRO A 74 0.50 0.64 -8.90
N TYR A 75 0.14 -0.53 -8.33
CA TYR A 75 1.10 -1.31 -7.56
C TYR A 75 2.27 -1.80 -8.42
N ALA A 76 1.98 -2.39 -9.57
CA ALA A 76 3.00 -2.94 -10.47
C ALA A 76 3.86 -1.83 -11.09
N SER A 77 3.24 -0.71 -11.45
CA SER A 77 3.92 0.43 -12.07
C SER A 77 4.85 1.14 -11.10
N LEU A 78 4.45 1.33 -9.83
CA LEU A 78 5.32 1.90 -8.81
C LEU A 78 6.53 1.00 -8.46
N LEU A 79 6.42 -0.33 -8.64
CA LEU A 79 7.56 -1.23 -8.49
C LEU A 79 8.58 -1.10 -9.62
N GLN A 80 8.14 -0.76 -10.83
CA GLN A 80 8.99 -0.66 -12.02
C GLN A 80 9.56 0.75 -12.23
N LEU A 81 8.79 1.78 -11.85
CA LEU A 81 9.17 3.18 -12.01
C LEU A 81 10.01 3.65 -10.83
N ASP A 82 10.92 4.58 -11.11
CA ASP A 82 11.83 5.14 -10.10
C ASP A 82 11.18 6.29 -9.33
N TYR A 83 10.15 5.96 -8.55
CA TYR A 83 9.51 6.88 -7.62
C TYR A 83 9.82 6.51 -6.17
N ASP A 84 9.92 7.53 -5.32
CA ASP A 84 10.12 7.43 -3.86
C ASP A 84 8.86 6.99 -3.10
N ILE A 85 7.88 6.41 -3.81
CA ILE A 85 6.59 5.98 -3.27
C ILE A 85 6.59 4.46 -3.19
N ILE A 86 6.51 3.91 -1.98
CA ILE A 86 6.43 2.46 -1.79
C ILE A 86 4.98 2.00 -2.01
N PRO A 87 4.70 1.13 -3.01
CA PRO A 87 3.36 0.60 -3.18
C PRO A 87 3.08 -0.48 -2.13
N PHE A 88 1.90 -0.48 -1.54
CA PHE A 88 1.43 -1.58 -0.68
C PHE A 88 0.10 -2.08 -1.19
N ASN A 89 -0.16 -3.36 -0.99
CA ASN A 89 -1.52 -3.90 -1.01
C ASN A 89 -2.00 -4.13 0.45
N PHE A 90 -3.28 -4.46 0.62
CA PHE A 90 -3.84 -4.63 1.97
C PHE A 90 -3.12 -5.74 2.79
N THR A 91 -2.61 -6.79 2.14
CA THR A 91 -1.92 -7.89 2.83
C THR A 91 -0.60 -7.45 3.41
N ASP A 92 0.11 -6.55 2.72
CA ASP A 92 1.34 -5.95 3.25
C ASP A 92 1.02 -5.16 4.53
N ILE A 93 -0.09 -4.41 4.55
CA ILE A 93 -0.53 -3.63 5.70
C ILE A 93 -0.92 -4.53 6.89
N LEU A 94 -1.66 -5.61 6.64
CA LEU A 94 -2.01 -6.58 7.68
C LEU A 94 -0.76 -7.21 8.31
N LEU A 95 0.23 -7.57 7.48
CA LEU A 95 1.49 -8.12 7.95
C LEU A 95 2.31 -7.09 8.73
N LEU A 96 2.42 -5.85 8.26
CA LEU A 96 3.11 -4.78 8.99
C LEU A 96 2.47 -4.52 10.37
N ARG A 97 1.13 -4.47 10.43
CA ARG A 97 0.36 -4.32 11.69
C ARG A 97 0.67 -5.45 12.67
N TYR A 98 0.68 -6.69 12.19
CA TYR A 98 1.02 -7.87 12.98
C TYR A 98 2.47 -7.85 13.48
N LEU A 99 3.41 -7.48 12.61
CA LEU A 99 4.82 -7.35 12.96
C LEU A 99 5.05 -6.28 14.03
N MET A 100 4.22 -5.24 14.06
CA MET A 100 4.23 -4.18 15.07
C MET A 100 3.49 -4.51 16.38
N ASP A 101 2.97 -5.74 16.56
CA ASP A 101 2.14 -6.11 17.71
C ASP A 101 0.87 -5.26 17.88
N THR A 102 0.41 -4.63 16.79
CA THR A 102 -0.85 -3.85 16.78
C THR A 102 -2.07 -4.71 16.43
N ALA A 103 -1.82 -5.95 15.98
CA ALA A 103 -2.79 -7.03 15.89
C ALA A 103 -2.06 -8.35 16.18
N ASP A 104 -2.77 -9.32 16.74
CA ASP A 104 -2.24 -10.67 16.93
C ASP A 104 -2.38 -11.53 15.66
N ALA A 105 -1.86 -12.76 15.72
CA ALA A 105 -1.84 -13.66 14.58
C ALA A 105 -3.26 -14.09 14.13
N GLU A 106 -4.16 -14.35 15.08
CA GLU A 106 -5.53 -14.79 14.81
C GLU A 106 -6.34 -13.65 14.17
N GLN A 107 -6.28 -12.45 14.74
CA GLN A 107 -6.89 -11.25 14.18
C GLN A 107 -6.38 -10.95 12.77
N THR A 108 -5.08 -11.17 12.52
CA THR A 108 -4.48 -10.93 11.21
C THR A 108 -4.97 -11.93 10.16
N VAL A 109 -5.10 -13.21 10.52
CA VAL A 109 -5.68 -14.24 9.65
C VAL A 109 -7.15 -13.96 9.37
N ASN A 110 -7.93 -13.60 10.39
CA ASN A 110 -9.35 -13.29 10.27
C ASN A 110 -9.58 -12.08 9.35
N ASP A 111 -8.85 -10.98 9.59
CA ASP A 111 -8.95 -9.78 8.76
C ASP A 111 -8.53 -10.06 7.31
N PHE A 112 -7.50 -10.89 7.09
CA PHE A 112 -7.13 -11.33 5.75
C PHE A 112 -8.28 -12.07 5.07
N ASN A 113 -8.87 -13.06 5.74
CA ASN A 113 -9.95 -13.86 5.18
C ASN A 113 -11.18 -13.00 4.86
N SER A 114 -11.60 -12.13 5.79
CA SER A 114 -12.72 -11.23 5.57
C SER A 114 -12.50 -10.31 4.37
N ILE A 115 -11.34 -9.66 4.25
CA ILE A 115 -11.07 -8.79 3.09
C ILE A 115 -10.98 -9.60 1.80
N ASN A 116 -10.34 -10.77 1.83
CA ASN A 116 -10.18 -11.62 0.65
C ASN A 116 -11.51 -12.15 0.10
N GLU A 117 -12.45 -12.49 0.99
CA GLU A 117 -13.81 -12.94 0.66
C GLU A 117 -14.66 -11.78 0.12
N GLU A 118 -14.73 -10.66 0.85
CA GLU A 118 -15.54 -9.50 0.47
C GLU A 118 -15.06 -8.86 -0.85
N SER A 119 -13.75 -8.88 -1.10
CA SER A 119 -13.15 -8.37 -2.34
C SER A 119 -13.07 -9.41 -3.46
N MET A 120 -13.51 -10.66 -3.24
CA MET A 120 -13.49 -11.76 -4.21
C MET A 120 -12.12 -12.02 -4.86
N LEU A 121 -11.03 -11.79 -4.12
CA LEU A 121 -9.66 -11.84 -4.66
C LEU A 121 -9.13 -13.28 -4.84
N ASN A 122 -9.72 -14.25 -4.14
CA ASN A 122 -9.31 -15.66 -4.16
C ASN A 122 -7.82 -15.88 -3.86
N TRP A 123 -7.23 -15.04 -3.00
CA TRP A 123 -5.83 -15.16 -2.60
C TRP A 123 -5.65 -16.15 -1.45
N SER A 124 -4.50 -16.81 -1.41
CA SER A 124 -4.07 -17.61 -0.26
C SER A 124 -3.14 -16.79 0.63
N PHE A 125 -3.41 -16.75 1.94
CA PHE A 125 -2.57 -15.97 2.86
C PHE A 125 -1.12 -16.46 2.87
N ALA A 126 -0.90 -17.79 2.82
CA ALA A 126 0.42 -18.39 2.72
C ALA A 126 1.20 -17.91 1.49
N SER A 127 0.52 -17.70 0.36
CA SER A 127 1.14 -17.15 -0.86
C SER A 127 1.53 -15.68 -0.66
N GLN A 128 0.67 -14.89 -0.01
CA GLN A 128 0.92 -13.47 0.23
C GLN A 128 2.06 -13.25 1.25
N ILE A 129 2.16 -14.08 2.29
CA ILE A 129 3.30 -14.09 3.22
C ILE A 129 4.61 -14.37 2.47
N LYS A 130 4.62 -15.36 1.56
CA LYS A 130 5.81 -15.66 0.74
C LYS A 130 6.22 -14.47 -0.13
N LYS A 131 5.26 -13.78 -0.75
CA LYS A 131 5.52 -12.58 -1.56
C LYS A 131 6.08 -11.44 -0.70
N PHE A 132 5.51 -11.21 0.48
CA PHE A 132 5.98 -10.19 1.42
C PHE A 132 7.43 -10.46 1.87
N ILE A 133 7.72 -11.70 2.30
CA ILE A 133 9.07 -12.10 2.70
C ILE A 133 10.04 -11.93 1.53
N LYS A 134 9.63 -12.35 0.32
CA LYS A 134 10.46 -12.18 -0.87
C LYS A 134 10.80 -10.71 -1.06
N ARG A 135 9.78 -9.85 -1.11
CA ARG A 135 9.92 -8.42 -1.42
C ARG A 135 10.69 -7.64 -0.36
N PHE A 136 10.49 -7.89 0.93
CA PHE A 136 11.05 -7.00 1.95
C PHE A 136 12.24 -7.59 2.71
N VAL A 137 12.45 -8.91 2.61
CA VAL A 137 13.46 -9.60 3.43
C VAL A 137 14.54 -10.25 2.56
N SER A 138 14.17 -11.07 1.58
CA SER A 138 15.17 -11.90 0.87
C SER A 138 15.63 -11.35 -0.47
N ASP A 139 14.72 -10.79 -1.27
CA ASP A 139 14.95 -10.38 -2.66
C ASP A 139 14.12 -9.12 -3.01
N PRO A 140 14.46 -7.95 -2.43
CA PRO A 140 13.73 -6.71 -2.68
C PRO A 140 13.89 -6.16 -4.07
N TYR A 141 12.85 -5.49 -4.57
CA TYR A 141 12.86 -4.87 -5.89
C TYR A 141 13.81 -3.66 -5.94
N LYS A 142 13.93 -2.94 -4.82
CA LYS A 142 14.80 -1.77 -4.65
C LYS A 142 15.57 -1.85 -3.33
N ASP A 143 16.78 -1.31 -3.29
CA ASP A 143 17.61 -1.32 -2.08
C ASP A 143 16.99 -0.45 -0.97
N GLU A 144 16.28 0.62 -1.33
CA GLU A 144 15.58 1.51 -0.40
C GLU A 144 14.49 0.77 0.40
N GLU A 145 13.80 -0.20 -0.22
CA GLU A 145 12.81 -1.05 0.46
C GLU A 145 13.47 -1.95 1.50
N ARG A 146 14.67 -2.48 1.18
CA ARG A 146 15.46 -3.28 2.11
C ARG A 146 15.85 -2.45 3.32
N GLU A 147 16.38 -1.26 3.09
CA GLU A 147 16.78 -0.36 4.18
C GLU A 147 15.59 0.07 5.02
N TRP A 148 14.47 0.40 4.39
CA TRP A 148 13.24 0.77 5.09
C TRP A 148 12.75 -0.37 5.99
N MET A 149 12.71 -1.60 5.49
CA MET A 149 12.29 -2.76 6.27
C MET A 149 13.27 -3.06 7.42
N ASN A 150 14.57 -2.93 7.20
CA ASN A 150 15.57 -3.11 8.27
C ASN A 150 15.37 -2.09 9.39
N ARG A 151 15.21 -0.80 9.04
CA ARG A 151 14.90 0.26 10.02
C ARG A 151 13.60 -0.02 10.77
N PHE A 152 12.58 -0.54 10.08
CA PHE A 152 11.31 -0.93 10.69
C PHE A 152 11.47 -2.08 11.69
N ILE A 153 12.18 -3.13 11.31
CA ILE A 153 12.49 -4.29 12.17
C ILE A 153 13.25 -3.85 13.42
N GLU A 154 14.26 -3.02 13.27
CA GLU A 154 15.06 -2.49 14.39
C GLU A 154 14.21 -1.62 15.32
N LYS A 155 13.43 -0.69 14.76
CA LYS A 155 12.59 0.23 15.53
C LYS A 155 11.60 -0.49 16.45
N TYR A 156 11.01 -1.58 15.97
CA TYR A 156 10.01 -2.35 16.72
C TYR A 156 10.57 -3.65 17.34
N ASN A 157 11.89 -3.87 17.29
CA ASN A 157 12.56 -5.07 17.83
C ASN A 157 11.94 -6.40 17.34
N ILE A 158 11.66 -6.47 16.04
CA ILE A 158 10.85 -7.53 15.43
C ILE A 158 11.65 -8.82 15.28
N ARG A 159 11.10 -9.92 15.81
CA ARG A 159 11.63 -11.28 15.60
C ARG A 159 10.93 -11.96 14.43
N LEU A 160 11.30 -11.61 13.20
CA LEU A 160 10.62 -12.08 11.98
C LEU A 160 10.42 -13.60 11.91
N LYS A 161 11.46 -14.39 12.24
CA LYS A 161 11.36 -15.87 12.20
C LYS A 161 10.27 -16.40 13.13
N THR A 162 10.18 -15.86 14.34
CA THR A 162 9.15 -16.25 15.32
C THR A 162 7.77 -15.83 14.83
N LYS A 163 7.63 -14.57 14.39
CA LYS A 163 6.37 -14.00 13.89
C LYS A 163 5.78 -14.79 12.72
N PHE A 164 6.61 -15.13 11.72
CA PHE A 164 6.12 -15.88 10.56
C PHE A 164 5.91 -17.38 10.86
N LEU A 165 6.61 -17.96 11.84
CA LEU A 165 6.34 -19.33 12.28
C LEU A 165 4.97 -19.44 12.95
N GLU A 166 4.62 -18.46 13.79
CA GLU A 166 3.31 -18.38 14.44
C GLU A 166 2.18 -18.25 13.42
N LEU A 167 2.27 -17.32 12.46
CA LEU A 167 1.28 -17.22 11.37
C LEU A 167 1.17 -18.52 10.58
N ARG A 168 2.31 -19.18 10.31
CA ARG A 168 2.32 -20.44 9.56
C ARG A 168 1.52 -21.55 10.26
N GLN A 169 1.56 -21.61 11.59
CA GLN A 169 0.83 -22.62 12.37
C GLN A 169 -0.69 -22.43 12.33
N LEU A 170 -1.19 -21.25 11.96
CA LEU A 170 -2.62 -20.95 11.88
C LEU A 170 -3.21 -21.10 10.47
N ILE A 171 -2.37 -21.13 9.44
CA ILE A 171 -2.80 -21.14 8.04
C ILE A 171 -2.48 -22.45 7.31
N GLU A 172 -1.75 -23.37 7.96
CA GLU A 172 -1.57 -24.77 7.54
C GLU A 172 -2.76 -25.62 7.98
#